data_AF-A0A7K3CZD2-F1
#
_entry.id   AF-A0A7K3CZD2-F1
#
_cell.length_a   1.000
_cell.length_b   1.000
_cell.length_c   1.000
_cell.angle_alpha   90.00
_cell.angle_beta   90.00
_cell.angle_gamma   90.00
#
_symmetry.space_group_name_H-M   'P 1'
#
loop_
_entity.id
_entity.type
_entity.pdbx_description
1 polymer ?
#
loop_
_entity_poly.entity_id
_entity_poly.type
_entity_poly.pdbx_seq_one_letter_code
_entity_poly.pdbx_strand_id
1 'polypeptide(L)'
;MRRIVPAGVVALTVSLAVPAYADEIPNAPGHRLVEQYQGAPAEARPLPGTPPPQHPYLAANGRSGMHADAAGSGTYPWNGPLGKRPVVDSEKMAALGGECATVTFDRDGRIVTVCGTFTGFLVKLLDPGTLDTLAEYKLPQRPSTVEAITRLDFSKIFKDTSGGAYSYLDDQDRLVLADSRQ
;
A
#
# COMPACT_ATOMS: atom_id res chain seq x y z
N MET A 1 -66.37 3.51 -16.81
CA MET A 1 -66.01 2.53 -15.74
C MET A 1 -65.19 1.44 -16.44
N ARG A 2 -63.99 0.99 -16.08
CA ARG A 2 -63.08 1.09 -14.91
C ARG A 2 -61.67 0.92 -15.51
N ARG A 3 -60.72 1.80 -15.18
CA ARG A 3 -59.30 1.63 -15.56
C ARG A 3 -58.65 0.67 -14.57
N ILE A 4 -58.00 -0.38 -15.07
CA ILE A 4 -57.20 -1.32 -14.27
C ILE A 4 -55.76 -0.81 -14.29
N VAL A 5 -55.23 -0.49 -13.10
CA VAL A 5 -53.82 -0.12 -12.89
C VAL A 5 -53.09 -1.37 -12.41
N PRO A 6 -51.98 -1.81 -13.03
CA PRO A 6 -51.22 -2.94 -12.52
C PRO A 6 -50.40 -2.49 -11.30
N ALA A 7 -50.55 -3.21 -10.20
CA ALA A 7 -49.73 -3.04 -9.01
C ALA A 7 -48.32 -3.59 -9.28
N GLY A 8 -47.32 -2.72 -9.33
CA GLY A 8 -45.92 -3.10 -9.41
C GLY A 8 -45.45 -3.69 -8.07
N VAL A 9 -44.95 -4.92 -8.10
CA VAL A 9 -44.32 -5.56 -6.93
C VAL A 9 -42.90 -5.00 -6.81
N VAL A 10 -42.66 -4.22 -5.76
CA VAL A 10 -41.31 -3.79 -5.38
C VAL A 10 -40.68 -4.92 -4.55
N ALA A 11 -39.71 -5.63 -5.13
CA ALA A 11 -38.93 -6.62 -4.42
C ALA A 11 -37.86 -5.90 -3.58
N LEU A 12 -38.03 -5.92 -2.25
CA LEU A 12 -37.03 -5.43 -1.31
C LEU A 12 -35.94 -6.50 -1.15
N THR A 13 -34.79 -6.32 -1.81
CA THR A 13 -33.62 -7.16 -1.58
C THR A 13 -32.97 -6.76 -0.25
N VAL A 14 -33.17 -7.58 0.79
CA VAL A 14 -32.44 -7.46 2.06
C VAL A 14 -31.05 -8.03 1.82
N SER A 15 -30.06 -7.15 1.63
CA SER A 15 -28.65 -7.51 1.66
C SER A 15 -28.26 -7.85 3.11
N LEU A 16 -28.11 -9.14 3.40
CA LEU A 16 -27.49 -9.60 4.64
C LEU A 16 -26.02 -9.15 4.63
N ALA A 17 -25.67 -8.21 5.51
CA ALA A 17 -24.28 -7.83 5.73
C ALA A 17 -23.53 -9.03 6.32
N VAL A 18 -22.61 -9.60 5.54
CA VAL A 18 -21.68 -10.61 6.04
C VAL A 18 -20.71 -9.88 6.98
N PRO A 19 -20.53 -10.33 8.23
CA PRO A 19 -19.56 -9.71 9.11
C PRO A 19 -18.16 -9.87 8.50
N ALA A 20 -17.44 -8.76 8.36
CA ALA A 20 -16.03 -8.78 8.02
C ALA A 20 -15.25 -9.39 9.18
N TYR A 21 -14.55 -10.49 8.92
CA TYR A 21 -13.62 -11.11 9.86
C TYR A 21 -12.22 -10.68 9.48
N ALA A 22 -11.52 -10.01 10.41
CA ALA A 22 -10.10 -9.74 10.30
C ALA A 22 -9.35 -10.85 11.05
N ASP A 23 -8.49 -11.59 10.35
CA ASP A 23 -7.55 -12.50 10.99
C ASP A 23 -6.41 -11.68 11.63
N GLU A 24 -5.90 -12.13 12.78
CA GLU A 24 -4.69 -11.53 13.35
C GLU A 24 -3.50 -11.69 12.39
N ILE A 25 -2.60 -10.69 12.36
CA ILE A 25 -1.35 -10.79 11.62
C ILE A 25 -0.57 -12.01 12.15
N PRO A 26 -0.16 -12.96 11.29
CA PRO A 26 0.58 -14.13 11.73
C PRO A 26 1.86 -13.73 12.47
N ASN A 27 1.95 -14.17 13.72
CA ASN A 27 3.11 -13.90 14.56
C ASN A 27 4.35 -14.61 14.02
N ALA A 28 5.47 -13.88 13.92
CA ALA A 28 6.75 -14.45 13.50
C ALA A 28 7.32 -15.45 14.53
N PRO A 29 8.17 -16.40 14.12
CA PRO A 29 8.92 -17.23 15.06
C PRO A 29 9.68 -16.36 16.08
N GLY A 30 9.50 -16.66 17.37
CA GLY A 30 10.12 -15.86 18.44
C GLY A 30 9.27 -14.70 18.98
N HIS A 31 8.05 -14.45 18.48
CA HIS A 31 7.18 -13.38 19.03
C HIS A 31 6.95 -13.50 20.55
N ARG A 32 7.00 -14.72 21.10
CA ARG A 32 6.83 -14.99 22.54
C ARG A 32 8.07 -14.63 23.38
N LEU A 33 9.19 -14.34 22.72
CA LEU A 33 10.46 -13.97 23.37
C LEU A 33 10.62 -12.45 23.51
N VAL A 34 9.65 -11.67 23.03
CA VAL A 34 9.66 -10.20 23.10
C VAL A 34 8.43 -9.69 23.82
N GLU A 35 8.56 -8.54 24.48
CA GLU A 35 7.42 -7.83 25.04
C GLU A 35 6.50 -7.37 23.91
N GLN A 36 5.18 -7.58 24.06
CA GLN A 36 4.20 -7.18 23.04
C GLN A 36 4.11 -5.65 22.88
N TYR A 37 4.41 -4.91 23.94
CA TYR A 37 4.48 -3.45 23.92
C TYR A 37 5.45 -2.95 24.99
N GLN A 38 6.43 -2.14 24.55
CA GLN A 38 7.36 -1.44 25.42
C GLN A 38 7.40 0.03 25.00
N GLY A 39 6.88 0.94 25.84
CA GLY A 39 6.85 2.37 25.53
C GLY A 39 5.85 3.17 26.35
N ALA A 40 5.82 4.48 26.09
CA ALA A 40 4.84 5.42 26.61
C ALA A 40 4.52 6.49 25.54
N PRO A 41 3.38 7.19 25.64
CA PRO A 41 3.10 8.30 24.73
C PRO A 41 4.23 9.33 24.72
N ALA A 42 4.56 9.82 23.52
CA ALA A 42 5.57 10.85 23.33
C ALA A 42 4.94 12.24 23.21
N GLU A 43 5.68 13.26 23.65
CA GLU A 43 5.39 14.65 23.30
C GLU A 43 5.93 14.94 21.90
N ALA A 44 5.14 15.67 21.08
CA ALA A 44 5.56 16.02 19.74
C ALA A 44 6.77 16.96 19.79
N ARG A 45 7.86 16.56 19.15
CA ARG A 45 9.07 17.37 18.99
C ARG A 45 9.46 17.44 17.51
N PRO A 46 8.82 18.31 16.72
CA PRO A 46 9.18 18.50 15.32
C PRO A 46 10.64 18.91 15.18
N LEU A 47 11.33 18.37 14.18
CA LEU A 47 12.69 18.79 13.86
C LEU A 47 12.62 20.07 13.02
N PRO A 48 13.29 21.16 13.42
CA PRO A 48 13.40 22.34 12.57
C PRO A 48 14.29 22.02 11.37
N GLY A 49 13.95 22.55 10.20
CA GLY A 49 14.75 22.34 8.99
C GLY A 49 14.17 23.05 7.78
N THR A 50 15.02 23.24 6.78
CA THR A 50 14.57 23.67 5.45
C THR A 50 14.17 22.42 4.67
N PRO A 51 12.94 22.35 4.14
CA PRO A 51 12.55 21.22 3.31
C PRO A 51 13.46 21.14 2.07
N PRO A 52 13.71 19.93 1.54
CA PRO A 52 14.38 19.79 0.24
C PRO A 52 13.68 20.62 -0.84
N PRO A 53 14.39 21.09 -1.88
CA PRO A 53 13.75 21.74 -3.01
C PRO A 53 12.68 20.85 -3.63
N GLN A 54 11.52 21.42 -3.98
CA GLN A 54 10.49 20.67 -4.71
C GLN A 54 10.94 20.48 -6.16
N HIS A 55 10.87 19.24 -6.65
CA HIS A 55 11.08 18.97 -8.07
C HIS A 55 9.77 19.23 -8.85
N PRO A 56 9.80 19.96 -9.98
CA PRO A 56 8.59 20.40 -10.68
C PRO A 56 7.78 19.26 -11.32
N TYR A 57 8.40 18.10 -11.55
CA TYR A 57 7.78 16.93 -12.20
C TYR A 57 7.56 15.75 -11.27
N LEU A 58 7.74 15.93 -9.96
CA LEU A 58 7.42 14.91 -8.97
C LEU A 58 6.23 15.37 -8.12
N ALA A 59 5.52 14.43 -7.53
CA ALA A 59 4.56 14.75 -6.47
C ALA A 59 5.24 15.53 -5.34
N ALA A 60 4.44 16.17 -4.49
CA ALA A 60 4.94 17.00 -3.40
C ALA A 60 5.92 16.21 -2.50
N ASN A 61 6.96 16.89 -2.00
CA ASN A 61 7.91 16.29 -1.07
C ASN A 61 7.20 15.62 0.12
N GLY A 62 7.66 14.42 0.45
CA GLY A 62 6.98 13.46 1.32
C GLY A 62 6.17 12.39 0.56
N ARG A 63 5.70 12.69 -0.66
CA ARG A 63 4.76 11.83 -1.42
C ARG A 63 5.32 11.26 -2.70
N SER A 64 6.50 11.69 -3.15
CA SER A 64 6.96 11.37 -4.51
C SER A 64 7.46 9.94 -4.67
N GLY A 65 8.06 9.32 -3.66
CA GLY A 65 8.62 7.98 -3.78
C GLY A 65 9.03 7.40 -2.44
N MET A 66 9.65 6.21 -2.45
CA MET A 66 10.09 5.48 -1.26
C MET A 66 10.93 6.32 -0.28
N HIS A 67 11.66 7.30 -0.80
CA HIS A 67 12.55 8.17 -0.02
C HIS A 67 12.04 9.62 0.05
N ALA A 68 10.72 9.79 0.04
CA ALA A 68 9.98 11.03 0.26
C ALA A 68 10.05 12.08 -0.87
N ASP A 69 11.22 12.33 -1.45
CA ASP A 69 11.47 13.44 -2.38
C ASP A 69 12.51 13.10 -3.45
N ALA A 70 12.80 14.06 -4.34
CA ALA A 70 13.74 13.92 -5.44
C ALA A 70 15.19 13.67 -5.02
N ALA A 71 15.59 14.16 -3.84
CA ALA A 71 16.94 13.98 -3.30
C ALA A 71 17.06 12.68 -2.49
N GLY A 72 15.94 11.99 -2.25
CA GLY A 72 15.88 10.81 -1.40
C GLY A 72 16.19 11.13 0.06
N SER A 73 15.77 12.29 0.57
CA SER A 73 16.17 12.75 1.90
C SER A 73 15.56 11.94 3.05
N GLY A 74 14.45 11.24 2.80
CA GLY A 74 13.68 10.56 3.84
C GLY A 74 13.06 11.51 4.87
N THR A 75 12.95 12.80 4.56
CA THR A 75 12.30 13.80 5.42
C THR A 75 10.82 13.94 5.04
N TYR A 76 9.97 13.93 6.05
CA TYR A 76 8.52 14.03 5.87
C TYR A 76 8.00 15.28 6.58
N PRO A 77 7.14 16.09 5.94
CA PRO A 77 6.60 17.32 6.54
C PRO A 77 5.43 17.05 7.52
N TRP A 78 5.15 15.80 7.85
CA TRP A 78 4.00 15.40 8.67
C TRP A 78 4.43 14.76 9.99
N ASN A 79 3.52 14.76 10.94
CA ASN A 79 3.74 14.16 12.26
C ASN A 79 3.66 12.64 12.20
N GLY A 80 4.56 11.97 12.92
CA GLY A 80 4.44 10.54 13.22
C GLY A 80 3.50 10.26 14.40
N PRO A 81 3.14 8.98 14.63
CA PRO A 81 2.29 8.57 15.74
C PRO A 81 2.95 8.86 17.10
N LEU A 82 2.21 9.50 18.02
CA LEU A 82 2.70 9.87 19.37
C LEU A 82 2.45 8.79 20.43
N GLY A 83 1.97 7.59 20.05
CA GLY A 83 1.67 6.51 20.99
C GLY A 83 0.49 6.79 21.94
N LYS A 84 -0.36 7.79 21.67
CA LYS A 84 -1.56 8.09 22.46
C LYS A 84 -2.70 7.17 22.04
N ARG A 85 -2.88 6.03 22.72
CA ARG A 85 -3.86 4.98 22.39
C ARG A 85 -3.72 4.52 20.92
N PRO A 86 -2.59 3.91 20.54
CA PRO A 86 -2.40 3.44 19.18
C PRO A 86 -3.45 2.39 18.85
N VAL A 87 -4.01 2.49 17.65
CA VAL A 87 -4.80 1.43 17.01
C VAL A 87 -3.97 0.95 15.84
N VAL A 88 -3.95 -0.36 15.63
CA VAL A 88 -3.29 -0.99 14.48
C VAL A 88 -4.36 -1.71 13.71
N ASP A 89 -4.58 -1.27 12.49
CA ASP A 89 -5.39 -1.96 11.49
C ASP A 89 -4.45 -2.48 10.39
N SER A 90 -4.85 -3.58 9.77
CA SER A 90 -4.03 -4.23 8.75
C SER A 90 -4.91 -4.90 7.72
N GLU A 91 -4.47 -4.85 6.45
CA GLU A 91 -5.10 -5.58 5.37
C GLU A 91 -4.10 -6.49 4.67
N LYS A 92 -4.55 -7.69 4.30
CA LYS A 92 -3.68 -8.69 3.68
C LYS A 92 -3.55 -8.41 2.18
N MET A 93 -2.38 -7.94 1.76
CA MET A 93 -2.13 -7.56 0.37
C MET A 93 -2.06 -8.73 -0.62
N ALA A 94 -1.70 -9.94 -0.16
CA ALA A 94 -1.71 -11.17 -0.94
C ALA A 94 -1.70 -12.42 -0.05
N ALA A 95 -2.17 -13.57 -0.58
CA ALA A 95 -2.16 -14.85 0.13
C ALA A 95 -0.74 -15.29 0.57
N LEU A 96 0.26 -15.08 -0.29
CA LEU A 96 1.68 -15.36 -0.08
C LEU A 96 2.52 -14.22 -0.68
N GLY A 97 3.44 -13.67 0.10
CA GLY A 97 4.13 -12.41 -0.21
C GLY A 97 3.21 -11.22 0.07
N GLY A 98 3.20 -10.24 -0.84
CA GLY A 98 2.43 -9.00 -0.68
C GLY A 98 3.22 -7.88 -0.02
N GLU A 99 4.56 -7.95 -0.07
CA GLU A 99 5.43 -6.88 0.44
C GLU A 99 5.30 -5.65 -0.47
N CYS A 100 4.89 -4.53 0.11
CA CYS A 100 4.69 -3.27 -0.61
C CYS A 100 5.89 -2.35 -0.35
N ALA A 101 6.81 -2.27 -1.31
CA ALA A 101 8.11 -1.61 -1.11
C ALA A 101 8.04 -0.09 -1.22
N THR A 102 7.39 0.43 -2.26
CA THR A 102 7.14 1.88 -2.40
C THR A 102 5.71 2.19 -2.00
N VAL A 103 5.54 3.07 -1.01
CA VAL A 103 4.25 3.63 -0.60
C VAL A 103 4.29 5.13 -0.85
N THR A 104 3.41 5.62 -1.70
CA THR A 104 3.21 7.04 -1.99
C THR A 104 1.76 7.43 -1.80
N PHE A 105 1.47 8.73 -1.87
CA PHE A 105 0.13 9.26 -1.69
C PHE A 105 -0.20 10.21 -2.83
N ASP A 106 -1.35 10.01 -3.46
CA ASP A 106 -1.84 10.96 -4.45
C ASP A 106 -2.36 12.25 -3.81
N ARG A 107 -2.81 13.19 -4.64
CA ARG A 107 -3.43 14.44 -4.17
C ARG A 107 -4.66 14.23 -3.30
N ASP A 108 -5.45 13.18 -3.54
CA ASP A 108 -6.63 12.84 -2.74
C ASP A 108 -6.28 12.15 -1.41
N GLY A 109 -4.99 11.83 -1.21
CA GLY A 109 -4.50 11.16 0.00
C GLY A 109 -4.67 9.64 -0.03
N ARG A 110 -5.04 9.05 -1.17
CA ARG A 110 -5.08 7.59 -1.35
C ARG A 110 -3.67 7.05 -1.43
N ILE A 111 -3.49 5.82 -0.96
CA ILE A 111 -2.19 5.14 -1.01
C ILE A 111 -2.00 4.59 -2.42
N VAL A 112 -0.89 4.93 -3.07
CA VAL A 112 -0.44 4.30 -4.31
C VAL A 112 0.80 3.48 -3.99
N THR A 113 0.78 2.19 -4.29
CA THR A 113 1.87 1.29 -3.89
C THR A 113 2.15 0.18 -4.89
N VAL A 114 3.39 -0.30 -4.89
CA VAL A 114 3.81 -1.47 -5.66
C VAL A 114 4.12 -2.61 -4.71
N CYS A 115 3.36 -3.69 -4.83
CA CYS A 115 3.45 -4.86 -3.97
C CYS A 115 3.97 -6.08 -4.73
N GLY A 116 5.01 -6.71 -4.19
CA GLY A 116 5.59 -7.96 -4.68
C GLY A 116 4.89 -9.16 -4.05
N THR A 117 4.25 -9.98 -4.87
CA THR A 117 3.63 -11.26 -4.47
C THR A 117 4.47 -12.44 -4.95
N PHE A 118 4.18 -13.64 -4.46
CA PHE A 118 4.77 -14.86 -4.98
C PHE A 118 4.54 -15.03 -6.50
N THR A 119 3.44 -14.49 -7.00
CA THR A 119 3.04 -14.54 -8.41
C THR A 119 3.37 -13.27 -9.19
N GLY A 120 4.31 -12.45 -8.70
CA GLY A 120 4.79 -11.22 -9.34
C GLY A 120 4.20 -9.93 -8.75
N PHE A 121 4.28 -8.83 -9.50
CA PHE A 121 4.06 -7.47 -8.97
C PHE A 121 2.69 -6.89 -9.31
N LEU A 122 2.15 -6.15 -8.35
CA LEU A 122 0.87 -5.47 -8.44
C LEU A 122 1.07 -4.00 -8.11
N VAL A 123 0.52 -3.11 -8.92
CA VAL A 123 0.25 -1.74 -8.52
C VAL A 123 -1.11 -1.73 -7.84
N LYS A 124 -1.19 -1.16 -6.64
CA LYS A 124 -2.44 -1.02 -5.89
C LYS A 124 -2.70 0.44 -5.54
N LEU A 125 -3.98 0.81 -5.64
CA LEU A 125 -4.54 2.02 -5.05
C LEU A 125 -5.34 1.59 -3.82
N LEU A 126 -5.01 2.09 -2.64
CA LEU A 126 -5.66 1.72 -1.38
C LEU A 126 -6.35 2.93 -0.73
N ASP A 127 -7.43 2.64 -0.01
CA ASP A 127 -8.03 3.58 0.92
C ASP A 127 -7.11 3.76 2.14
N PRO A 128 -6.78 4.99 2.56
CA PRO A 128 -5.80 5.22 3.61
C PRO A 128 -6.31 4.91 5.03
N GLY A 129 -7.63 4.78 5.22
CA GLY A 129 -8.22 4.50 6.53
C GLY A 129 -8.51 3.02 6.75
N THR A 130 -9.05 2.36 5.72
CA THR A 130 -9.46 0.95 5.75
C THR A 130 -8.40 0.01 5.19
N LEU A 131 -7.47 0.53 4.37
CA LEU A 131 -6.50 -0.23 3.58
C LEU A 131 -7.12 -1.10 2.49
N ASP A 132 -8.41 -0.93 2.20
CA ASP A 132 -9.12 -1.63 1.12
C ASP A 132 -8.47 -1.34 -0.24
N THR A 133 -8.36 -2.38 -1.07
CA THR A 133 -7.88 -2.22 -2.46
C THR A 133 -8.98 -1.59 -3.31
N LEU A 134 -8.81 -0.30 -3.65
CA LEU A 134 -9.71 0.46 -4.52
C LEU A 134 -9.51 0.13 -6.00
N ALA A 135 -8.26 -0.09 -6.39
CA ALA A 135 -7.90 -0.52 -7.73
C ALA A 135 -6.60 -1.33 -7.72
N GLU A 136 -6.46 -2.25 -8.67
CA GLU A 136 -5.26 -3.06 -8.83
C GLU A 136 -4.90 -3.20 -10.31
N TYR A 137 -3.60 -3.13 -10.60
CA TYR A 137 -3.04 -3.37 -11.92
C TYR A 137 -1.88 -4.35 -11.83
N LYS A 138 -1.99 -5.47 -12.57
CA LYS A 138 -0.95 -6.49 -12.60
C LYS A 138 0.18 -6.08 -13.54
N LEU A 139 1.38 -5.95 -12.99
CA LEU A 139 2.58 -5.71 -13.78
C LEU A 139 3.00 -6.99 -14.52
N PRO A 140 3.69 -6.85 -15.67
CA PRO A 140 4.27 -7.98 -16.37
C PRO A 140 5.09 -8.88 -15.43
N GLN A 141 4.98 -10.20 -15.65
CA GLN A 141 5.77 -11.17 -14.91
C GLN A 141 7.24 -11.06 -15.30
N ARG A 142 8.12 -11.21 -14.30
CA ARG A 142 9.56 -11.24 -14.52
C ARG A 142 9.97 -12.56 -15.19
N PRO A 143 10.91 -12.56 -16.14
CA PRO A 143 11.63 -13.77 -16.52
C PRO A 143 12.34 -14.42 -15.31
N SER A 144 12.79 -13.62 -14.34
CA SER A 144 13.43 -14.09 -13.10
C SER A 144 12.47 -14.76 -12.12
N THR A 145 11.16 -14.50 -12.16
CA THR A 145 10.15 -15.26 -11.41
C THR A 145 10.01 -16.68 -11.98
N VAL A 146 10.13 -16.83 -13.30
CA VAL A 146 10.16 -18.14 -13.97
C VAL A 146 11.46 -18.89 -13.64
N GLU A 147 12.61 -18.21 -13.62
CA GLU A 147 13.89 -18.81 -13.18
C GLU A 147 13.92 -19.15 -11.68
N ALA A 148 13.31 -18.34 -10.81
CA ALA A 148 13.27 -18.59 -9.38
C ALA A 148 12.36 -19.78 -9.03
N ILE A 149 11.22 -19.93 -9.73
CA ILE A 149 10.34 -21.11 -9.62
C ILE A 149 11.03 -22.36 -10.19
N THR A 150 11.76 -22.24 -11.31
CA THR A 150 12.46 -23.39 -11.92
C THR A 150 13.77 -23.78 -11.22
N ARG A 151 14.40 -22.88 -10.43
CA ARG A 151 15.67 -23.13 -9.73
C ARG A 151 15.61 -23.13 -8.20
N LEU A 152 14.45 -22.87 -7.59
CA LEU A 152 14.23 -22.86 -6.13
C LEU A 152 15.19 -21.93 -5.34
N ASP A 153 15.60 -20.81 -5.93
CA ASP A 153 16.49 -19.82 -5.29
C ASP A 153 15.73 -18.52 -4.97
N PHE A 154 15.08 -18.51 -3.80
CA PHE A 154 14.28 -17.38 -3.30
C PHE A 154 15.11 -16.15 -2.93
N SER A 155 16.45 -16.26 -2.82
CA SER A 155 17.33 -15.12 -2.54
C SER A 155 17.40 -14.12 -3.71
N LYS A 156 17.05 -14.55 -4.92
CA LYS A 156 17.01 -13.71 -6.13
C LYS A 156 15.72 -12.91 -6.27
N ILE A 157 14.63 -13.33 -5.62
CA ILE A 157 13.35 -12.60 -5.67
C ILE A 157 13.44 -11.28 -4.89
N PHE A 158 14.10 -11.29 -3.72
CA PHE A 158 14.23 -10.13 -2.84
C PHE A 158 15.40 -9.20 -3.19
N LYS A 159 16.40 -9.66 -3.95
CA LYS A 159 17.56 -8.83 -4.37
C LYS A 159 17.34 -8.12 -5.71
N ASP A 160 16.31 -8.51 -6.44
CA ASP A 160 15.95 -7.92 -7.72
C ASP A 160 14.80 -6.93 -7.50
N THR A 161 15.11 -5.64 -7.52
CA THR A 161 14.14 -4.54 -7.37
C THR A 161 13.52 -4.12 -8.70
N SER A 162 13.87 -4.77 -9.82
CA SER A 162 13.31 -4.51 -11.14
C SER A 162 11.81 -4.85 -11.19
N GLY A 163 10.98 -4.06 -11.88
CA GLY A 163 9.51 -4.20 -11.81
C GLY A 163 8.81 -3.23 -10.85
N GLY A 164 9.42 -2.07 -10.61
CA GLY A 164 8.76 -0.93 -9.99
C GLY A 164 8.93 -0.79 -8.48
N ALA A 165 9.86 -1.51 -7.84
CA ALA A 165 10.12 -1.32 -6.41
C ALA A 165 10.56 0.11 -6.09
N TYR A 166 11.26 0.80 -7.00
CA TYR A 166 11.59 2.23 -6.95
C TYR A 166 10.69 3.07 -7.89
N SER A 167 9.39 2.84 -7.85
CA SER A 167 8.42 3.70 -8.53
C SER A 167 8.36 5.10 -7.89
N TYR A 168 7.90 6.09 -8.64
CA TYR A 168 7.59 7.40 -8.10
C TYR A 168 6.26 7.93 -8.65
N LEU A 169 5.65 8.85 -7.92
CA LEU A 169 4.49 9.60 -8.37
C LEU A 169 4.96 10.94 -8.94
N ASP A 170 4.52 11.25 -10.15
CA ASP A 170 4.84 12.53 -10.79
C ASP A 170 3.90 13.66 -10.33
N ASP A 171 4.11 14.86 -10.87
CA ASP A 171 3.31 16.04 -10.56
C ASP A 171 1.85 15.94 -11.04
N GLN A 172 1.45 14.87 -11.73
CA GLN A 172 0.10 14.65 -12.23
C GLN A 172 -0.57 13.42 -11.60
N ASP A 173 -0.03 12.92 -10.47
CA ASP A 173 -0.50 11.70 -9.81
C ASP A 173 -0.38 10.44 -10.69
N ARG A 174 0.56 10.44 -11.65
CA ARG A 174 0.85 9.25 -12.46
C ARG A 174 1.99 8.47 -11.82
N LEU A 175 1.76 7.18 -11.62
CA LEU A 175 2.81 6.27 -11.16
C LEU A 175 3.77 5.98 -12.31
N VAL A 176 5.03 6.36 -12.14
CA VAL A 176 6.11 6.08 -13.08
C VAL A 176 6.99 4.98 -12.51
N LEU A 177 7.22 3.94 -13.30
CA LEU A 177 8.03 2.79 -12.90
C LEU A 177 8.70 2.15 -14.11
N ALA A 178 9.84 1.51 -13.86
CA ALA A 178 10.49 0.61 -14.80
C ALA A 178 9.93 -0.80 -14.63
N ASP A 179 9.29 -1.33 -15.67
CA ASP A 179 8.79 -2.70 -15.65
C ASP A 179 9.90 -3.73 -15.91
N SER A 180 9.57 -5.02 -15.81
CA SER A 180 10.54 -6.11 -15.96
C SER A 180 10.73 -6.58 -17.42
N ARG A 181 10.26 -5.81 -18.42
CA ARG A 181 10.39 -6.15 -19.85
C ARG A 181 11.48 -5.34 -20.57
N GLN A 182 12.31 -4.63 -19.81
CA GLN A 182 13.45 -3.87 -20.33
C GLN A 182 14.58 -4.77 -20.83
#